data_AF-A0A645EQ85-F1
#
_entry.id   AF-A0A645EQ85-F1
#
_cell.length_a   1.000
_cell.length_b   1.000
_cell.length_c   1.000
_cell.angle_alpha   90.00
_cell.angle_beta   90.00
_cell.angle_gamma   90.00
#
_symmetry.space_group_name_H-M   'P 1'
#
loop_
_entity.id
_entity.type
_entity.pdbx_description
1 polymer ?
#
loop_
_entity_poly.entity_id
_entity_poly.type
_entity_poly.pdbx_seq_one_letter_code
_entity_poly.pdbx_strand_id
1 'polypeptide(L)' 'MIVLADNREIPPSTIELAAAIAARHSKAAASALVPVDYTPARNLKKPPGAKPGKVIYHVYNTLWINPAAAQTLTPVVP' A
#
# COMPACT_ATOMS: atom_id res chain seq x y z
N MET A 1 2.02 -4.19 -0.33
CA MET A 1 2.38 -4.06 1.11
C MET A 1 1.13 -4.36 1.92
N ILE A 2 1.24 -5.04 3.06
CA ILE A 2 0.11 -5.26 3.98
C ILE A 2 0.45 -4.55 5.29
N VAL A 3 -0.51 -3.81 5.82
CA VAL A 3 -0.41 -3.16 7.14
C VAL A 3 -1.22 -4.00 8.13
N LEU A 4 -0.58 -4.47 9.19
CA LEU A 4 -1.19 -5.21 10.28
C LEU A 4 -1.29 -4.26 11.48
N ALA A 5 -2.48 -4.11 12.05
CA ALA A 5 -2.74 -3.13 13.11
C ALA A 5 -3.32 -3.75 14.38
N ASP A 6 -3.43 -5.08 14.49
CA ASP A 6 -3.99 -5.78 15.66
C ASP A 6 -5.29 -5.14 16.18
N ASN A 7 -6.22 -4.87 15.26
CA ASN A 7 -7.52 -4.23 15.52
C ASN A 7 -7.46 -2.77 16.02
N ARG A 8 -6.30 -2.10 15.88
CA ARG A 8 -6.14 -0.66 16.12
C ARG A 8 -6.44 0.14 14.85
N GLU A 9 -6.80 1.40 15.05
CA GLU A 9 -6.95 2.36 13.97
C GLU A 9 -5.57 2.64 13.33
N ILE A 10 -5.51 2.58 12.00
CA ILE A 10 -4.28 2.85 11.26
C ILE A 10 -4.22 4.35 11.00
N PRO A 11 -3.21 5.06 11.54
CA PRO A 11 -3.08 6.49 11.27
C PRO A 11 -2.75 6.72 9.79
N PRO A 12 -3.20 7.84 9.19
CA PRO A 12 -2.95 8.16 7.79
C PRO A 12 -1.47 8.10 7.40
N SER A 13 -0.57 8.52 8.29
CA SER A 13 0.88 8.48 8.09
C SER A 13 1.42 7.06 7.85
N THR A 14 0.82 6.04 8.47
CA THR A 14 1.21 4.64 8.25
C THR A 14 0.76 4.15 6.88
N ILE A 15 -0.41 4.59 6.41
CA ILE A 15 -0.91 4.29 5.06
C ILE A 15 0.01 4.91 4.02
N GLU A 16 0.37 6.18 4.18
CA GLU A 16 1.32 6.89 3.30
C GLU A 16 2.68 6.20 3.25
N LEU A 17 3.21 5.80 4.41
CA LEU A 17 4.49 5.08 4.48
C LEU A 17 4.43 3.73 3.75
N ALA A 18 3.38 2.94 4.01
CA ALA A 18 3.17 1.66 3.36
C ALA A 18 3.02 1.82 1.84
N ALA A 19 2.32 2.87 1.39
CA ALA A 19 2.16 3.20 -0.01
C ALA A 19 3.48 3.62 -0.66
N ALA A 20 4.33 4.39 0.02
CA ALA A 20 5.65 4.77 -0.48
C ALA A 20 6.59 3.56 -0.65
N ILE A 21 6.56 2.63 0.31
CA ILE A 21 7.30 1.36 0.19
C ILE A 21 6.76 0.54 -0.99
N ALA A 22 5.44 0.47 -1.16
CA ALA A 22 4.81 -0.24 -2.27
C ALA A 22 5.17 0.38 -3.63
N ALA A 23 5.15 1.71 -3.74
CA ALA A 23 5.54 2.45 -4.95
C ALA A 23 7.00 2.19 -5.32
N ARG A 24 7.91 2.19 -4.33
CA ARG A 24 9.35 1.92 -4.54
C ARG A 24 9.65 0.50 -5.03
N HIS A 25 8.86 -0.49 -4.61
CA HIS A 25 8.98 -1.89 -5.06
C HIS A 25 8.09 -2.21 -6.27
N SER A 26 7.54 -1.19 -6.92
CA SER A 26 6.72 -1.33 -8.12
C SER A 26 7.53 -1.09 -9.40
N LYS A 27 6.93 -1.40 -10.55
CA LYS A 27 7.50 -1.02 -11.86
C LYS A 27 7.58 0.50 -12.07
N ALA A 28 6.81 1.28 -11.31
CA ALA A 28 6.74 2.73 -11.44
C ALA A 28 7.65 3.47 -10.43
N ALA A 29 8.63 2.78 -9.83
CA ALA A 29 9.51 3.36 -8.81
C ALA A 29 10.31 4.59 -9.29
N ALA A 30 10.56 4.71 -10.60
CA ALA A 30 11.25 5.85 -11.20
C ALA A 30 10.33 7.05 -11.51
N SER A 31 9.01 6.89 -11.36
CA SER A 31 8.04 7.96 -11.65
C SER A 31 7.95 8.92 -10.47
N ALA A 32 7.77 10.21 -10.76
CA ALA A 32 7.61 11.25 -9.75
C ALA A 32 6.31 11.13 -8.95
N LEU A 33 5.27 10.53 -9.54
CA LEU A 33 3.97 10.32 -8.91
C LEU A 33 3.42 8.95 -9.30
N VAL A 34 3.20 8.10 -8.31
CA VAL A 34 2.73 6.72 -8.47
C VAL A 34 1.36 6.59 -7.80
N PRO A 35 0.31 6.17 -8.52
CA PRO A 35 -0.97 5.83 -7.91
C PRO A 35 -0.83 4.49 -7.18
N VAL A 36 -1.18 4.48 -5.90
CA VAL A 36 -1.18 3.28 -5.05
C VAL A 36 -2.58 3.08 -4.49
N ASP A 37 -3.19 1.96 -4.87
CA ASP A 37 -4.49 1.57 -4.33
C ASP A 37 -4.34 0.95 -2.95
N TYR A 38 -5.17 1.40 -2.01
CA TYR A 38 -5.29 0.78 -0.69
C TYR A 38 -6.75 0.43 -0.41
N THR A 39 -6.93 -0.71 0.24
CA THR A 39 -8.24 -1.22 0.64
C THR A 39 -8.09 -2.19 1.80
N PRO A 40 -9.09 -2.31 2.70
CA PRO A 40 -9.13 -3.36 3.70
C PRO A 40 -8.97 -4.75 3.06
N ALA A 41 -8.19 -5.64 3.69
CA ALA A 41 -7.92 -6.97 3.16
C ALA A 41 -9.20 -7.81 2.91
N ARG A 42 -10.27 -7.55 3.67
CA ARG A 42 -11.59 -8.17 3.50
C ARG A 42 -12.25 -7.89 2.13
N ASN A 43 -11.85 -6.81 1.46
CA ASN A 43 -12.38 -6.41 0.16
C ASN A 43 -11.69 -7.12 -1.02
N LEU A 44 -10.58 -7.82 -0.76
CA LEU A 44 -9.85 -8.58 -1.77
C LEU A 44 -10.51 -9.94 -1.99
N LYS A 45 -10.73 -10.31 -3.25
CA LYS A 45 -11.20 -11.64 -3.64
C LYS A 45 -10.18 -12.30 -4.56
N LYS A 46 -10.00 -13.61 -4.41
CA LYS A 46 -9.20 -14.44 -5.33
C LYS A 46 -10.15 -15.11 -6.33
N PRO A 47 -10.04 -14.84 -7.63
CA PRO A 47 -10.86 -15.54 -8.60
C PRO A 47 -10.46 -17.03 -8.68
N PRO A 48 -11.44 -17.94 -8.89
CA PRO A 48 -11.16 -19.36 -9.02
C PRO A 48 -10.23 -19.60 -10.23
N GLY A 49 -9.19 -20.41 -10.05
CA GLY A 49 -8.21 -20.71 -11.10
C GLY A 49 -7.16 -19.62 -11.36
N ALA A 50 -7.14 -18.53 -10.60
CA ALA A 50 -6.13 -17.49 -10.76
C ALA A 50 -4.74 -17.94 -10.25
N LYS A 51 -3.68 -17.51 -10.96
CA LYS A 51 -2.29 -17.73 -10.52
C LYS A 51 -2.06 -17.12 -9.13
N PRO A 52 -1.17 -17.72 -8.29
CA PRO A 52 -0.78 -17.15 -7.01
C PRO A 52 -0.37 -15.67 -7.17
N GLY A 53 -0.86 -14.82 -6.26
CA GLY A 53 -0.63 -13.36 -6.31
C GLY A 53 -1.64 -12.54 -7.11
N LYS A 54 -2.53 -13.16 -7.91
CA LYS A 54 -3.62 -12.43 -8.58
C LYS A 54 -4.82 -12.26 -7.65
N VAL A 55 -5.21 -11.00 -7.41
CA VAL A 55 -6.36 -10.60 -6.60
C VAL A 55 -7.22 -9.60 -7.37
N ILE A 56 -8.50 -9.54 -7.04
CA ILE A 56 -9.45 -8.56 -7.58
C ILE A 56 -10.12 -7.82 -6.42
N TYR A 57 -10.43 -6.54 -6.64
CA TYR A 57 -11.11 -5.66 -5.68
C TYR A 57 -11.99 -4.66 -6.44
N HIS A 58 -13.07 -4.21 -5.80
CA HIS A 58 -14.01 -3.25 -6.39
C HIS A 58 -14.09 -1.94 -5.59
N VAL A 59 -13.90 -2.02 -4.27
CA VAL A 59 -13.89 -0.85 -3.38
C VAL A 59 -12.45 -0.59 -2.98
N TYR A 60 -11.92 0.54 -3.41
CA TYR A 60 -10.56 0.98 -3.13
C TYR A 60 -10.48 2.49 -3.16
N ASN A 61 -9.44 3.00 -2.54
CA ASN A 61 -9.04 4.39 -2.62
C ASN A 61 -7.65 4.45 -3.22
N THR A 62 -7.40 5.45 -4.05
CA THR A 62 -6.10 5.66 -4.70
C THR A 62 -5.36 6.79 -4.01
N LEU A 63 -4.15 6.51 -3.56
CA LEU A 63 -3.23 7.47 -2.98
C LEU A 63 -2.15 7.81 -4.00
N TRP A 64 -1.89 9.09 -4.23
CA TRP A 64 -0.81 9.53 -5.11
C TRP A 64 0.45 9.76 -4.30
N ILE A 65 1.49 8.95 -4.53
CA ILE A 65 2.72 8.99 -3.74
C ILE A 65 3.93 9.22 -4.63
N ASN A 66 4.82 10.09 -4.16
CA ASN A 66 6.17 10.22 -4.71
C ASN A 66 7.12 9.23 -4.01
N PRO A 67 7.66 8.22 -4.72
CA PRO A 67 8.56 7.23 -4.14
C PRO A 67 9.88 7.83 -3.63
N ALA A 68 10.31 8.99 -4.14
CA ALA A 68 11.51 9.68 -3.69
C ALA A 68 11.34 10.40 -2.34
N ALA A 69 10.09 10.67 -1.92
CA ALA A 69 9.79 11.31 -0.65
C ALA A 69 9.88 10.34 0.56
N ALA A 70 10.13 9.05 0.32
CA ALA A 70 10.40 8.06 1.36
C ALA A 70 11.80 8.24 1.97
N GLN A 71 12.08 9.42 2.52
CA GLN A 71 13.30 9.69 3.27
C GLN A 71 13.17 9.13 4.68
N THR A 72 14.04 8.15 4.98
CA THR A 72 14.50 7.75 6.33
C THR A 72 13.42 7.38 7.35
N LEU A 73 13.21 6.08 7.51
CA LEU A 73 12.60 5.47 8.70
C LEU A 73 13.50 5.74 9.92
N THR A 74 13.32 6.87 10.60
CA THR A 74 13.52 6.86 12.06
C THR A 74 12.27 6.21 12.65
N PRO A 75 12.40 5.07 13.37
CA PRO A 75 11.27 4.50 14.09
C PRO A 75 10.88 5.48 15.18
N VAL A 76 9.89 6.34 14.91
CA VAL A 76 9.19 7.07 15.95
C VAL A 76 8.14 6.11 16.49
N VAL A 77 8.55 5.33 17.48
CA VAL A 77 7.63 4.60 18.37
C VAL A 77 7.99 5.05 19.79
N PRO A 78 7.04 5.58 20.58
CA PRO A 78 7.24 5.79 22.02
C PRO A 78 7.29 4.48 22.81
#